data_AF-A0A3S1SP04-F1
#
_entry.id   AF-A0A3S1SP04-F1
#
_cell.length_a   1.000
_cell.length_b   1.000
_cell.length_c   1.000
_cell.angle_alpha   90.00
_cell.angle_beta   90.00
_cell.angle_gamma   90.00
#
_symmetry.space_group_name_H-M   'P 1'
#
loop_
_entity.id
_entity.type
_entity.pdbx_description
1 polymer ?
#
loop_
_entity_poly.entity_id
_entity_poly.type
_entity_poly.pdbx_seq_one_letter_code
_entity_poly.pdbx_strand_id
1 'polypeptide(L)' 'MVSTKLIVNAESAAEFLMLMGNEKRLLIMSYLAEGEMSVGAIAEKVML' A
#
# COMPACT_ATOMS: atom_id res chain seq x y z
N MET A 1 13.83 -10.80 -25.81
CA MET A 1 13.46 -9.38 -25.68
C MET A 1 12.34 -9.31 -24.66
N VAL A 2 12.52 -8.64 -23.52
CA VAL A 2 11.46 -8.49 -22.51
C VAL A 2 10.34 -7.67 -23.15
N SER A 3 9.10 -8.16 -23.08
CA SER A 3 7.95 -7.45 -23.63
C SER A 3 7.82 -6.08 -22.97
N THR A 4 7.57 -5.02 -23.75
CA THR A 4 7.38 -3.65 -23.24
C THR A 4 6.25 -3.59 -22.19
N LYS A 5 5.21 -4.43 -22.33
CA LYS A 5 4.14 -4.59 -21.33
C LYS A 5 4.66 -5.09 -19.98
N LEU A 6 5.66 -5.97 -20.00
CA LEU A 6 6.27 -6.51 -18.78
C LEU A 6 7.05 -5.42 -18.03
N ILE A 7 7.72 -4.52 -18.77
CA ILE A 7 8.47 -3.40 -18.21
C ILE A 7 7.50 -2.38 -17.57
N VAL A 8 6.40 -2.05 -18.25
CA VAL A 8 5.36 -1.15 -17.69
C VAL A 8 4.76 -1.73 -16.41
N ASN A 9 4.45 -3.04 -16.39
CA ASN A 9 3.95 -3.68 -15.17
C ASN A 9 4.98 -3.64 -14.03
N ALA A 10 6.27 -3.75 -14.33
CA ALA A 10 7.32 -3.65 -13.33
C ALA A 10 7.44 -2.23 -12.75
N GLU A 11 7.25 -1.20 -13.57
CA GLU A 11 7.23 0.20 -13.14
C GLU A 11 6.05 0.47 -12.18
N SER A 12 4.83 0.07 -12.56
CA SER A 12 3.66 0.22 -11.69
C SER A 12 3.78 -0.58 -10.38
N ALA A 13 4.39 -1.77 -10.43
CA ALA A 13 4.65 -2.56 -9.23
C ALA A 13 5.68 -1.89 -8.32
N ALA A 14 6.74 -1.30 -8.88
CA ALA A 14 7.75 -0.58 -8.11
C ALA A 14 7.17 0.66 -7.43
N GLU A 15 6.31 1.43 -8.11
CA GLU A 15 5.60 2.56 -7.52
C GLU A 15 4.72 2.14 -6.33
N PHE A 16 3.96 1.04 -6.49
CA PHE A 16 3.14 0.50 -5.40
C PHE A 16 4.01 0.09 -4.21
N LEU A 17 5.10 -0.67 -4.46
CA LEU A 17 6.02 -1.09 -3.40
C LEU A 17 6.69 0.10 -2.70
N MET A 18 7.00 1.17 -3.43
CA MET A 18 7.54 2.40 -2.86
C MET A 18 6.54 3.08 -1.92
N LEU A 19 5.25 3.12 -2.27
CA LEU A 19 4.20 3.64 -1.38
C LEU A 19 4.04 2.78 -0.11
N MET A 20 4.11 1.46 -0.27
CA MET A 20 4.01 0.49 0.82
C MET A 20 5.26 0.43 1.71
N GLY A 21 6.39 0.95 1.26
CA GLY A 21 7.64 1.04 2.03
C GLY A 21 7.62 1.98 3.24
N ASN A 22 6.45 2.55 3.57
CA ASN A 22 6.24 3.34 4.77
C ASN A 22 5.47 2.53 5.82
N GLU A 23 6.05 2.40 7.02
CA GLU A 23 5.49 1.64 8.14
C GLU A 23 4.01 1.96 8.43
N LYS A 24 3.66 3.24 8.53
CA LYS A 24 2.29 3.66 8.82
C LYS A 24 1.33 3.31 7.69
N ARG A 25 1.73 3.50 6.42
CA ARG A 25 0.91 3.12 5.26
C ARG A 25 0.68 1.62 5.21
N LEU A 26 1.70 0.83 5.50
CA LEU A 26 1.58 -0.62 5.56
C LEU A 26 0.61 -1.06 6.67
N LEU A 27 0.70 -0.47 7.86
CA LEU A 27 -0.26 -0.72 8.96
C LEU A 27 -1.70 -0.36 8.57
N ILE A 28 -1.91 0.81 7.96
CA ILE A 28 -3.23 1.23 7.49
C ILE A 28 -3.82 0.21 6.50
N MET A 29 -3.02 -0.21 5.52
CA MET A 29 -3.45 -1.19 4.51
C MET A 29 -3.74 -2.55 5.13
N SER A 30 -2.96 -2.99 6.11
CA SER A 30 -3.22 -4.24 6.83
C SER A 30 -4.56 -4.21 7.58
N TYR A 31 -4.89 -3.10 8.25
CA TYR A 31 -6.19 -2.97 8.91
C TYR A 31 -7.36 -2.91 7.92
N LEU A 32 -7.19 -2.21 6.80
CA LEU A 32 -8.21 -2.14 5.75
C LEU A 32 -8.38 -3.47 5.01
N ALA A 33 -7.36 -4.32 4.96
CA ALA A 33 -7.45 -5.66 4.41
C ALA A 33 -8.33 -6.60 5.28
N GLU A 34 -8.45 -6.33 6.58
CA GLU A 34 -9.33 -7.07 7.49
C GLU A 34 -10.80 -6.61 7.42
N GLY A 35 -11.05 -5.40 6.91
CA GLY A 35 -12.39 -4.86 6.73
C GLY A 35 -12.43 -3.34 6.62
N GLU A 36 -13.59 -2.80 6.22
CA GLU A 36 -13.82 -1.36 6.17
C GLU A 36 -13.74 -0.76 7.57
N MET A 37 -12.99 0.34 7.70
CA MET A 37 -12.75 1.01 8.98
C MET A 37 -12.84 2.52 8.82
N SER A 38 -13.34 3.21 9.85
CA SER A 38 -13.44 4.68 9.83
C SER A 38 -12.06 5.33 10.02
N VAL A 39 -11.90 6.56 9.54
CA VAL A 39 -10.64 7.32 9.64
C VAL A 39 -10.20 7.49 11.10
N GLY A 40 -11.15 7.73 12.02
CA GLY A 40 -10.86 7.84 13.46
C GLY A 40 -10.33 6.53 14.05
N ALA A 41 -10.94 5.40 13.71
CA ALA A 41 -10.49 4.09 14.17
C ALA A 41 -9.09 3.75 13.63
N ILE A 42 -8.75 4.17 12.41
CA ILE A 42 -7.41 4.00 11.84
C ILE A 42 -6.39 4.88 12.60
N ALA A 43 -6.74 6.13 12.91
CA ALA A 43 -5.85 7.05 13.62
C ALA A 43 -5.48 6.51 15.01
N GLU A 44 -6.44 5.94 15.74
CA GLU A 44 -6.19 5.30 17.05
C GLU A 44 -5.22 4.13 16.94
N LYS A 45 -5.39 3.26 15.92
CA LYS A 45 -4.54 2.07 15.75
C LYS A 45 -3.13 2.36 15.23
N VAL A 46 -2.95 3.49 14.54
CA VAL A 46 -1.66 3.87 13.90
C VAL A 46 -0.93 4.96 14.73
N MET A 47 -1.47 5.32 15.90
CA MET A 47 -0.91 6.33 16.81
C MET A 47 -0.52 7.61 16.06
N LEU A 48 -1.50 8.13 15.31
CA LEU A 48 -1.39 9.41 14.60
C LEU A 48 -1.67 10.60 15.53
#